data_AF-A0A3Q3IWP0-F1
#
_entry.id   AF-A0A3Q3IWP0-F1
#
_cell.length_a   1.000
_cell.length_b   1.000
_cell.length_c   1.000
_cell.angle_alpha   90.00
_cell.angle_beta   90.00
_cell.angle_gamma   90.00
#
_symmetry.space_group_name_H-M   'P 1'
#
loop_
_entity.id
_entity.type
_entity.pdbx_description
1 polymer ?
#
loop_
_entity_poly.entity_id
_entity_poly.type
_entity_poly.pdbx_seq_one_letter_code
_entity_poly.pdbx_strand_id
1 'polypeptide(L)'
;MSLSSILSADAIDSALKECQAPDSFCPKRFFKTCGLNKKSPQDVKKVFGILDDDASGFIEEEELKFILQRFNPGARVLTDKETKAFMCAADDDSDGRIGAEEFQAMISS
;
A
#
# COMPACT_ATOMS: atom_id res chain seq x y z
N MET A 1 9.17 10.96 -7.75
CA MET A 1 8.08 11.60 -6.97
C MET A 1 7.98 10.82 -5.67
N SER A 2 7.98 11.46 -4.49
CA SER A 2 7.93 10.74 -3.21
C SER A 2 6.51 10.73 -2.66
N LEU A 3 6.10 9.63 -2.01
CA LEU A 3 4.79 9.51 -1.34
C LEU A 3 4.58 10.60 -0.28
N SER A 4 5.68 11.13 0.27
CA SER A 4 5.71 12.25 1.22
C SER A 4 5.17 13.58 0.64
N SER A 5 4.96 13.67 -0.67
CA SER A 5 4.29 14.83 -1.30
C SER A 5 2.77 14.77 -1.21
N ILE A 6 2.19 13.59 -0.95
CA ILE A 6 0.73 13.36 -0.88
C ILE A 6 0.31 13.08 0.56
N LEU A 7 1.11 12.27 1.25
CA LEU A 7 0.93 11.82 2.62
C LEU A 7 1.96 12.50 3.52
N SER A 8 1.58 12.80 4.76
CA SER A 8 2.54 13.37 5.71
C SER A 8 3.51 12.29 6.19
N ALA A 9 4.79 12.65 6.36
CA ALA A 9 5.79 11.73 6.91
C ALA A 9 5.38 11.18 8.28
N ASP A 10 4.79 12.00 9.15
CA ASP A 10 4.24 11.58 10.45
C ASP A 10 3.11 10.54 10.33
N ALA A 11 2.25 10.66 9.31
CA ALA A 11 1.15 9.72 9.11
C ALA A 11 1.69 8.36 8.64
N ILE A 12 2.70 8.37 7.78
CA ILE A 12 3.43 7.17 7.34
C ILE A 12 4.13 6.52 8.53
N ASP A 13 4.86 7.29 9.34
CA ASP A 13 5.58 6.77 10.51
C ASP A 13 4.63 6.16 11.55
N SER A 14 3.49 6.81 11.79
CA SER A 14 2.43 6.29 12.67
C SER A 14 1.86 4.96 12.17
N ALA A 15 1.56 4.87 10.87
CA ALA A 15 1.03 3.65 10.26
C ALA A 15 2.07 2.51 10.26
N LEU A 16 3.36 2.83 10.03
CA LEU A 16 4.45 1.86 10.12
C LEU A 16 4.65 1.37 11.56
N LYS A 17 4.55 2.25 12.55
CA LYS A 17 4.58 1.89 13.98
C LYS A 17 3.46 0.93 14.36
N GLU A 18 2.24 1.16 13.86
CA GLU A 18 1.12 0.23 14.10
C GLU A 18 1.39 -1.16 13.52
N CYS A 19 2.15 -1.26 12.43
CA CYS A 19 2.45 -2.52 11.75
C CYS A 19 3.83 -3.11 12.08
N GLN A 20 4.48 -2.67 13.17
CA GLN A 20 5.77 -3.23 13.61
C GLN A 20 5.66 -4.68 14.10
N ALA A 21 4.48 -5.11 14.54
CA ALA A 21 4.27 -6.49 14.97
C ALA A 21 4.26 -7.44 13.74
N PRO A 22 4.97 -8.58 13.82
CA PRO A 22 4.97 -9.59 12.77
C PRO A 22 3.57 -10.18 12.58
N ASP A 23 3.19 -10.45 11.33
CA ASP A 23 1.88 -10.97 10.92
C ASP A 23 0.70 -10.04 11.27
N SER A 24 0.96 -8.78 11.62
CA SER A 24 -0.07 -7.79 11.99
C SER A 24 -0.26 -6.69 10.95
N PHE A 25 0.46 -6.74 9.82
CA PHE A 25 0.29 -5.77 8.76
C PHE A 25 -1.11 -5.88 8.14
N CYS A 26 -1.90 -4.81 8.28
CA CYS A 26 -3.23 -4.69 7.71
C CYS A 26 -3.25 -3.56 6.68
N PRO A 27 -3.28 -3.82 5.37
CA PRO A 27 -3.19 -2.79 4.33
C PRO A 27 -4.33 -1.78 4.44
N LYS A 28 -5.58 -2.24 4.58
CA LYS A 28 -6.76 -1.37 4.77
C LYS A 28 -6.57 -0.38 5.93
N ARG A 29 -6.01 -0.86 7.04
CA ARG A 29 -5.75 -0.02 8.21
C ARG A 29 -4.57 0.92 7.97
N PHE A 30 -3.48 0.43 7.39
CA PHE A 30 -2.30 1.22 7.05
C PHE A 30 -2.66 2.43 6.17
N PHE A 31 -3.35 2.20 5.04
CA PHE A 31 -3.75 3.28 4.14
C PHE A 31 -4.75 4.25 4.78
N LYS A 32 -5.61 3.75 5.67
CA LYS A 32 -6.55 4.56 6.46
C LYS A 32 -5.83 5.41 7.51
N THR A 33 -4.85 4.87 8.21
CA THR A 33 -4.01 5.60 9.19
C THR A 33 -3.14 6.64 8.50
N CYS A 34 -2.57 6.31 7.34
CA CYS A 34 -1.88 7.26 6.46
C CYS A 34 -2.80 8.42 6.01
N GLY A 35 -4.13 8.23 6.09
CA GLY A 35 -5.13 9.21 5.67
C GLY A 35 -5.37 9.23 4.17
N LEU A 36 -4.92 8.19 3.45
CA LEU A 36 -5.11 8.07 2.01
C LEU A 36 -6.59 7.93 1.64
N ASN A 37 -7.39 7.33 2.53
CA ASN A 37 -8.85 7.21 2.38
C ASN A 37 -9.61 8.55 2.39
N LYS A 38 -8.98 9.63 2.87
CA LYS A 38 -9.54 10.97 2.85
C LYS A 38 -8.99 11.82 1.70
N LYS A 39 -8.12 11.25 0.86
CA LYS A 39 -7.53 11.94 -0.29
C LYS A 39 -8.40 11.78 -1.53
N SER A 40 -8.13 12.62 -2.53
CA SER A 40 -8.86 12.56 -3.79
C SER A 40 -8.53 11.29 -4.57
N PRO A 41 -9.42 10.80 -5.46
CA PRO A 41 -9.14 9.68 -6.34
C PRO A 41 -7.86 9.86 -7.17
N GLN A 42 -7.54 11.12 -7.52
CA GLN A 42 -6.32 11.47 -8.23
C GLN A 42 -5.07 11.26 -7.37
N ASP A 43 -5.14 11.61 -6.09
CA ASP A 43 -4.04 11.37 -5.16
C ASP A 43 -3.83 9.89 -4.88
N VAL A 44 -4.92 9.12 -4.76
CA VAL A 44 -4.86 7.66 -4.67
C VAL A 44 -4.17 7.06 -5.90
N LYS A 45 -4.54 7.51 -7.11
CA LYS A 45 -3.85 7.11 -8.36
C LYS A 45 -2.37 7.50 -8.39
N LYS A 46 -2.02 8.68 -7.89
CA LYS A 46 -0.61 9.10 -7.79
C LYS A 46 0.17 8.24 -6.80
N VAL A 47 -0.44 7.88 -5.66
CA VAL A 47 0.16 6.95 -4.70
C VAL A 47 0.36 5.60 -5.37
N PHE A 48 -0.66 5.06 -6.02
CA PHE A 48 -0.59 3.80 -6.76
C PHE A 48 0.57 3.80 -7.76
N GLY A 49 0.70 4.84 -8.59
CA GLY A 49 1.81 4.96 -9.54
C GLY A 49 3.20 5.23 -8.94
N ILE A 50 3.32 5.44 -7.63
CA ILE A 50 4.62 5.44 -6.92
C ILE A 50 4.91 4.05 -6.31
N LEU A 51 3.86 3.29 -6.02
CA LEU A 51 3.96 1.93 -5.48
C LEU A 51 4.31 0.93 -6.59
N ASP A 52 3.67 1.07 -7.74
CA ASP A 52 3.99 0.44 -9.02
C ASP A 52 5.37 0.93 -9.49
N ASP A 53 6.39 0.06 -9.40
CA ASP A 53 7.78 0.38 -9.74
C ASP A 53 8.04 0.34 -11.23
N ASP A 54 7.46 -0.66 -11.89
CA ASP A 54 7.66 -0.92 -13.30
C ASP A 54 6.71 -0.11 -14.19
N ALA A 55 5.78 0.62 -13.57
CA ALA A 55 4.73 1.39 -14.23
C ALA A 55 3.87 0.50 -15.15
N SER A 56 3.70 -0.77 -14.81
CA SER A 56 2.85 -1.72 -15.53
C SER A 56 1.37 -1.37 -15.42
N GLY A 57 0.98 -0.58 -14.42
CA GLY A 57 -0.39 -0.27 -14.06
C GLY A 57 -0.99 -1.25 -13.03
N PHE A 58 -0.18 -2.17 -12.51
CA PHE A 58 -0.58 -3.21 -11.57
C PHE A 58 0.50 -3.36 -10.49
N ILE A 59 0.11 -3.68 -9.25
CA ILE A 59 1.07 -4.00 -8.19
C ILE A 59 1.14 -5.53 -8.07
N GLU A 60 2.30 -6.10 -8.40
CA GLU A 60 2.52 -7.54 -8.32
C GLU A 60 2.97 -7.99 -6.92
N GLU A 61 2.88 -9.30 -6.61
CA GLU A 61 3.28 -9.86 -5.31
C GLU A 61 4.73 -9.50 -4.92
N GLU A 62 5.63 -9.47 -5.91
CA GLU A 62 7.04 -9.16 -5.69
C GLU A 62 7.27 -7.71 -5.27
N GLU A 63 6.47 -6.78 -5.81
CA GLU A 63 6.49 -5.36 -5.46
C GLU A 63 5.78 -5.10 -4.14
N LEU A 64 4.68 -5.81 -3.92
CA LEU A 64 3.87 -5.75 -2.71
C LEU A 64 4.71 -6.05 -1.47
N LYS A 65 5.66 -6.99 -1.54
CA LYS A 65 6.54 -7.31 -0.41
C LYS A 65 7.45 -6.14 0.00
N PHE A 66 7.79 -5.27 -0.95
CA PHE A 66 8.61 -4.08 -0.75
C PHE A 66 7.78 -2.81 -0.60
N ILE A 67 6.45 -2.92 -0.56
CA ILE A 67 5.57 -1.75 -0.55
C ILE A 67 5.84 -0.82 0.63
N LEU A 68 6.18 -1.36 1.80
CA LEU A 68 6.54 -0.57 2.98
C LEU A 68 7.79 0.29 2.76
N GLN A 69 8.75 -0.23 1.98
CA GLN A 69 9.98 0.49 1.66
C GLN A 69 9.73 1.68 0.72
N ARG A 70 8.64 1.65 -0.04
CA ARG A 70 8.18 2.80 -0.84
C ARG A 70 7.79 3.98 0.04
N PHE A 71 7.13 3.69 1.16
CA PHE A 71 6.72 4.70 2.13
C PHE A 71 7.88 5.21 2.97
N ASN A 72 8.73 4.29 3.43
CA ASN A 72 9.93 4.62 4.18
C ASN A 72 11.05 3.64 3.83
N PRO A 73 12.18 4.09 3.25
CA PRO A 73 13.28 3.20 2.86
C PRO A 73 13.89 2.42 4.04
N GLY A 74 13.67 2.86 5.29
CA GLY A 74 14.07 2.15 6.51
C GLY A 74 13.04 1.15 7.04
N ALA A 75 11.91 0.94 6.38
CA ALA A 75 10.87 0.02 6.81
C ALA A 75 11.24 -1.45 6.53
N ARG A 76 10.63 -2.35 7.32
CA ARG A 76 10.72 -3.80 7.09
C ARG A 76 10.03 -4.19 5.79
N VAL A 77 10.46 -5.31 5.21
CA VAL A 77 9.71 -5.99 4.16
C VAL A 77 8.54 -6.77 4.76
N LEU A 78 7.47 -6.93 3.98
CA LEU A 78 6.39 -7.83 4.37
C LEU A 78 6.86 -9.28 4.29
N THR A 79 6.37 -10.12 5.20
CA THR A 79 6.58 -11.56 5.11
C THR A 79 5.68 -12.16 4.03
N ASP A 80 6.02 -13.34 3.49
CA ASP A 80 5.18 -14.01 2.48
C ASP A 80 3.72 -14.17 2.90
N LYS A 81 3.49 -14.38 4.20
CA LYS A 81 2.13 -14.44 4.77
C LYS A 81 1.41 -13.10 4.69
N GLU A 82 2.08 -12.02 5.07
CA GLU A 82 1.52 -10.66 5.02
C GLU A 82 1.29 -10.23 3.56
N THR A 83 2.22 -10.53 2.67
CA THR A 83 2.10 -10.25 1.24
C THR A 83 0.92 -10.99 0.63
N LYS A 84 0.76 -12.29 0.90
CA LYS A 84 -0.40 -13.06 0.42
C LYS A 84 -1.72 -12.60 1.04
N ALA A 85 -1.73 -12.28 2.32
CA ALA A 85 -2.92 -11.76 3.00
C ALA A 85 -3.31 -10.39 2.45
N PHE A 86 -2.34 -9.55 2.09
CA PHE A 86 -2.59 -8.28 1.43
C PHE A 86 -3.13 -8.54 0.02
N MET A 87 -2.44 -9.33 -0.81
CA MET A 87 -2.90 -9.65 -2.15
C MET A 87 -4.35 -10.13 -2.12
N CYS A 88 -4.67 -11.16 -1.34
CA CYS A 88 -6.03 -11.70 -1.20
C CYS A 88 -7.07 -10.70 -0.65
N ALA A 89 -6.64 -9.64 0.06
CA ALA A 89 -7.55 -8.62 0.56
C ALA A 89 -7.76 -7.45 -0.41
N ALA A 90 -6.95 -7.35 -1.46
CA ALA A 90 -6.93 -6.26 -2.43
C ALA A 90 -7.27 -6.72 -3.85
N ASP A 91 -6.79 -7.89 -4.26
CA ASP A 91 -7.08 -8.62 -5.50
C ASP A 91 -8.48 -9.26 -5.39
N ASP A 92 -9.48 -8.59 -5.96
CA ASP A 92 -10.89 -9.04 -5.95
C ASP A 92 -11.17 -9.96 -7.15
N ASP A 93 -10.48 -9.75 -8.27
CA ASP A 93 -10.63 -10.55 -9.49
C ASP A 93 -9.74 -11.81 -9.55
N SER A 94 -8.85 -11.98 -8.56
CA SER A 94 -7.90 -13.09 -8.42
C SER A 94 -6.95 -13.22 -9.61
N ASP A 95 -6.54 -12.11 -10.22
CA ASP A 95 -5.55 -12.09 -11.30
C ASP A 95 -4.10 -12.19 -10.81
N GLY A 96 -3.90 -12.13 -9.48
CA GLY A 96 -2.59 -12.19 -8.83
C GLY A 96 -1.83 -10.87 -8.86
N ARG A 97 -2.52 -9.75 -9.08
CA ARG A 97 -2.01 -8.38 -9.08
C ARG A 97 -3.08 -7.47 -8.48
N ILE A 98 -2.71 -6.22 -8.18
CA ILE A 98 -3.66 -5.23 -7.69
C ILE A 98 -3.74 -4.09 -8.70
N GLY A 99 -4.90 -3.93 -9.32
CA GLY A 99 -5.19 -2.83 -10.23
C GLY A 99 -5.45 -1.50 -9.50
N ALA A 100 -5.36 -0.40 -10.23
CA ALA A 100 -5.64 0.93 -9.68
C ALA A 100 -7.08 1.09 -9.15
N GLU A 101 -8.05 0.41 -9.78
CA GLU A 101 -9.46 0.41 -9.35
C GLU A 101 -9.65 -0.38 -8.06
N GLU A 102 -9.05 -1.57 -7.96
CA GLU A 102 -9.09 -2.42 -6.77
C GLU A 102 -8.40 -1.76 -5.58
N PHE A 103 -7.24 -1.16 -5.81
CA PHE A 103 -6.53 -0.38 -4.80
C PHE A 103 -7.39 0.77 -4.27
N GLN A 104 -8.10 1.47 -5.17
CA GLN A 104 -9.02 2.54 -4.80
C GLN A 104 -10.23 2.00 -4.03
N ALA A 105 -10.82 0.89 -4.46
CA ALA A 105 -11.92 0.23 -3.76
C ALA A 105 -11.49 -0.20 -2.34
N MET A 106 -10.31 -0.79 -2.20
CA MET A 106 -9.74 -1.18 -0.89
C MET A 106 -9.59 0.03 0.05
N ILE A 107 -9.22 1.19 -0.47
CA ILE A 107 -9.03 2.42 0.30
C ILE A 107 -10.36 3.11 0.64
N SER A 108 -11.33 3.03 -0.25
CA SER A 108 -12.67 3.63 -0.06
C SER A 108 -13.62 2.75 0.77
N SER A 109 -13.27 1.48 1.00
CA SER A 109 -14.09 0.51 1.74
C SER A 109 -14.01 0.61 3.28
#